data_AF-A0A409Y1W8-F1
#
_entry.id   AF-A0A409Y1W8-F1
#
_cell.length_a   1.000
_cell.length_b   1.000
_cell.length_c   1.000
_cell.angle_alpha   90.00
_cell.angle_beta   90.00
_cell.angle_gamma   90.00
#
_symmetry.space_group_name_H-M   'P 1'
#
loop_
_entity.id
_entity.type
_entity.pdbx_description
1 polymer ?
#
loop_
_entity_poly.entity_id
_entity_poly.type
_entity_poly.pdbx_seq_one_letter_code
_entity_poly.pdbx_strand_id
1 'polypeptide(L)'
;MRANTTHYVYTQEDSIFLGNHFYTTSTLHESLYGLTHCLMGDQIITNTSHAEAVLLLLRLLHYFYVELVLGHPDFENLPGHLPDPTTYDGFLDLTYMCALALFFNVLDPRTFQVAPVGGSEDRSLAIERYNQYDLNAIPEEERNHFAYARGLSRQLIEWLDAYFQLEPQSGPPRSCMDFYIQQVLHHGIFIIRYRMRIDEEDEGSTDEEDEGSSEEEDEWSSEEEDEDCPIGGEKVPRRLREMPMISQANVDKQVKWALQSLPAVTNAMWEDALASLEIPDLEYMRPRQEGVEHTPVICQPPSRFEPIPLTDLRRLCDLGTTAGDDKYFKAPVGYPIVRGPSPRQPVRIIKRSHSVAFPDTYAPFLARRVVKPGFTSGASMFTSLESHVVKPGFTSGAAYSFKDHM
;
A
#
# COMPACT_ATOMS: atom_id res chain seq x y z
N MET A 1 -15.17 -6.13 -9.32
CA MET A 1 -15.83 -6.08 -7.99
C MET A 1 -15.38 -4.80 -7.30
N ARG A 2 -16.18 -4.23 -6.38
CA ARG A 2 -15.73 -3.08 -5.60
C ARG A 2 -14.63 -3.52 -4.63
N ALA A 3 -13.85 -2.56 -4.12
CA ALA A 3 -12.86 -2.85 -3.09
C ALA A 3 -13.54 -3.52 -1.88
N ASN A 4 -12.81 -4.44 -1.23
CA ASN A 4 -13.28 -5.14 -0.03
C ASN A 4 -14.66 -5.84 -0.16
N THR A 5 -15.02 -6.29 -1.36
CA THR A 5 -16.27 -7.04 -1.57
C THR A 5 -16.04 -8.54 -1.35
N THR A 6 -16.63 -9.09 -0.29
CA THR A 6 -16.71 -10.55 -0.08
C THR A 6 -17.45 -11.19 -1.24
N HIS A 7 -16.86 -12.23 -1.82
CA HIS A 7 -17.44 -12.93 -2.95
C HIS A 7 -17.04 -14.41 -2.93
N TYR A 8 -17.86 -15.23 -3.57
CA TYR A 8 -17.59 -16.64 -3.83
C TYR A 8 -17.78 -16.88 -5.33
N VAL A 9 -16.90 -17.69 -5.92
CA VAL A 9 -16.95 -18.02 -7.36
C VAL A 9 -17.15 -19.52 -7.50
N TYR A 10 -18.19 -19.90 -8.25
CA TYR A 10 -18.49 -21.28 -8.59
C TYR A 10 -18.47 -21.46 -10.11
N THR A 11 -17.63 -22.38 -10.59
CA THR A 11 -17.47 -22.66 -12.01
C THR A 11 -18.17 -23.96 -12.35
N GLN A 12 -19.28 -23.89 -13.09
CA GLN A 12 -20.12 -25.06 -13.43
C GLN A 12 -19.60 -25.86 -14.62
N GLU A 13 -18.91 -25.21 -15.55
CA GLU A 13 -18.39 -25.78 -16.79
C GLU A 13 -16.96 -25.27 -17.02
N ASP A 14 -16.16 -26.04 -17.76
CA ASP A 14 -14.77 -25.67 -18.09
C ASP A 14 -14.69 -24.26 -18.68
N SER A 15 -14.06 -23.35 -17.93
CA SER A 15 -14.05 -21.92 -18.23
C SER A 15 -12.67 -21.31 -18.01
N ILE A 16 -12.29 -20.33 -18.84
CA ILE A 16 -11.08 -19.54 -18.70
C ILE A 16 -11.47 -18.08 -18.46
N PHE A 17 -10.98 -17.48 -17.37
CA PHE A 17 -11.25 -16.10 -17.00
C PHE A 17 -9.99 -15.26 -17.03
N LEU A 18 -10.13 -13.99 -17.43
CA LEU A 18 -9.09 -12.96 -17.30
C LEU A 18 -9.58 -11.91 -16.29
N GLY A 19 -8.81 -11.68 -15.25
CA GLY A 19 -9.11 -10.70 -14.21
C GLY A 19 -7.88 -9.87 -13.86
N ASN A 20 -8.10 -8.66 -13.36
CA ASN A 20 -7.06 -7.76 -12.87
C ASN A 20 -7.50 -7.11 -11.54
N HIS A 21 -6.53 -6.76 -10.71
CA HIS A 21 -6.72 -5.97 -9.49
C HIS A 21 -6.16 -4.57 -9.70
N PHE A 22 -6.83 -3.55 -9.15
CA PHE A 22 -6.36 -2.16 -9.19
C PHE A 22 -6.87 -1.39 -7.97
N TYR A 23 -6.13 -0.36 -7.56
CA TYR A 23 -6.60 0.62 -6.59
C TYR A 23 -7.33 1.75 -7.30
N THR A 24 -8.40 2.25 -6.67
CA THR A 24 -9.13 3.43 -7.12
C THR A 24 -9.14 4.45 -6.00
N THR A 25 -8.92 5.73 -6.34
CA THR A 25 -8.96 6.85 -5.39
C THR A 25 -10.24 6.84 -4.56
N SER A 26 -11.40 6.71 -5.22
CA SER A 26 -12.73 6.73 -4.60
C SER A 26 -13.03 5.56 -3.67
N THR A 27 -12.11 4.60 -3.54
CA THR A 27 -12.27 3.45 -2.66
C THR A 27 -11.05 3.19 -1.79
N LEU A 28 -10.27 4.25 -1.50
CA LEU A 28 -9.07 4.13 -0.67
C LEU A 28 -9.40 3.78 0.78
N HIS A 29 -10.55 4.25 1.29
CA HIS A 29 -11.02 3.91 2.62
C HIS A 29 -11.35 2.42 2.75
N GLU A 30 -12.06 1.81 1.79
CA GLU A 30 -12.29 0.36 1.81
C GLU A 30 -10.99 -0.41 1.56
N SER A 31 -10.05 0.14 0.80
CA SER A 31 -8.73 -0.47 0.58
C SER A 31 -7.92 -0.52 1.88
N LEU A 32 -7.89 0.59 2.64
CA LEU A 32 -7.25 0.64 3.95
C LEU A 32 -7.88 -0.39 4.91
N TYR A 33 -9.21 -0.42 4.97
CA TYR A 33 -9.93 -1.41 5.77
C TYR A 33 -9.57 -2.84 5.36
N GLY A 34 -9.62 -3.14 4.06
CA GLY A 34 -9.34 -4.47 3.53
C GLY A 34 -7.91 -4.92 3.85
N LEU A 35 -6.93 -4.01 3.77
CA LEU A 35 -5.55 -4.27 4.16
C LEU A 35 -5.42 -4.56 5.65
N THR A 36 -6.07 -3.76 6.50
CA THR A 36 -6.11 -4.00 7.96
C THR A 36 -6.73 -5.36 8.27
N HIS A 37 -7.89 -5.66 7.70
CA HIS A 37 -8.58 -6.94 7.91
C HIS A 37 -7.73 -8.14 7.46
N CYS A 38 -7.13 -8.08 6.27
CA CYS A 38 -6.25 -9.15 5.76
C CYS A 38 -5.05 -9.38 6.67
N LEU A 39 -4.42 -8.31 7.17
CA LEU A 39 -3.26 -8.45 8.05
C LEU A 39 -3.66 -9.02 9.42
N MET A 40 -4.68 -8.43 10.07
CA MET A 40 -5.03 -8.79 11.44
C MET A 40 -5.53 -10.22 11.53
N GLY A 41 -6.34 -10.64 10.56
CA GLY A 41 -6.89 -12.00 10.46
C GLY A 41 -5.85 -13.09 10.20
N ASP A 42 -4.56 -12.73 10.01
CA ASP A 42 -3.49 -13.63 9.56
C ASP A 42 -3.89 -14.49 8.34
N GLN A 43 -4.84 -13.95 7.56
CA GLN A 43 -5.43 -14.62 6.41
C GLN A 43 -5.03 -13.84 5.17
N ILE A 44 -4.31 -14.51 4.29
CA ILE A 44 -4.19 -14.09 2.91
C ILE A 44 -5.55 -14.34 2.24
N ILE A 45 -6.49 -13.42 2.44
CA ILE A 45 -7.85 -13.48 1.84
C ILE A 45 -7.77 -13.39 0.31
N THR A 46 -6.67 -12.82 -0.21
CA THR A 46 -6.37 -12.71 -1.63
C THR A 46 -5.11 -13.47 -1.98
N ASN A 47 -5.20 -14.39 -2.95
CA ASN A 47 -4.07 -15.08 -3.57
C ASN A 47 -3.03 -14.16 -4.25
N THR A 48 -3.20 -12.83 -4.18
CA THR A 48 -2.40 -11.80 -4.85
C THR A 48 -1.98 -10.70 -3.89
N SER A 49 -1.37 -11.05 -2.75
CA SER A 49 -0.60 -10.08 -1.96
C SER A 49 0.75 -9.87 -2.63
N HIS A 50 0.84 -8.81 -3.44
CA HIS A 50 2.04 -8.45 -4.20
C HIS A 50 2.74 -7.25 -3.55
N ALA A 51 4.04 -7.35 -3.28
CA ALA A 51 4.84 -6.22 -2.79
C ALA A 51 4.76 -5.01 -3.75
N GLU A 52 4.55 -5.28 -5.03
CA GLU A 52 4.34 -4.29 -6.09
C GLU A 52 3.09 -3.44 -5.88
N ALA A 53 2.06 -3.95 -5.18
CA ALA A 53 0.84 -3.20 -4.87
C ALA A 53 1.14 -2.01 -3.95
N VAL A 54 2.08 -2.17 -3.00
CA VAL A 54 2.54 -1.09 -2.13
C VAL A 54 3.28 -0.01 -2.93
N LEU A 55 4.11 -0.40 -3.91
CA LEU A 55 4.76 0.56 -4.81
C LEU A 55 3.75 1.39 -5.62
N LEU A 56 2.60 0.82 -5.97
CA LEU A 56 1.53 1.56 -6.66
C LEU A 56 0.90 2.61 -5.73
N LEU A 57 0.63 2.27 -4.48
CA LEU A 57 0.10 3.21 -3.47
C LEU A 57 1.11 4.35 -3.18
N LEU A 58 2.40 4.03 -3.08
CA LEU A 58 3.46 5.02 -2.93
C LEU A 58 3.50 6.01 -4.12
N ARG A 59 3.35 5.50 -5.34
CA ARG A 59 3.28 6.34 -6.55
C ARG A 59 2.02 7.18 -6.60
N LEU A 60 0.89 6.65 -6.12
CA LEU A 60 -0.37 7.38 -6.06
C LEU A 60 -0.26 8.58 -5.11
N LEU A 61 0.30 8.38 -3.91
CA LEU A 61 0.55 9.49 -2.97
C LEU A 61 1.53 10.52 -3.54
N HIS A 62 2.62 10.06 -4.16
CA HIS A 62 3.57 10.96 -4.83
C HIS A 62 2.87 11.80 -5.91
N TYR A 63 2.02 11.16 -6.72
CA TYR A 63 1.24 11.84 -7.74
C TYR A 63 0.31 12.90 -7.14
N PHE A 64 -0.43 12.55 -6.07
CA PHE A 64 -1.30 13.50 -5.37
C PHE A 64 -0.52 14.70 -4.83
N TYR A 65 0.64 14.47 -4.22
CA TYR A 65 1.49 15.54 -3.73
C TYR A 65 1.96 16.47 -4.85
N VAL A 66 2.43 15.91 -5.97
CA VAL A 66 2.90 16.70 -7.12
C VAL A 66 1.78 17.58 -7.66
N GLU A 67 0.61 17.02 -7.91
CA GLU A 67 -0.46 17.77 -8.58
C GLU A 67 -1.16 18.75 -7.64
N LEU A 68 -1.46 18.35 -6.41
CA LEU A 68 -2.24 19.17 -5.48
C LEU A 68 -1.37 20.18 -4.74
N VAL A 69 -0.17 19.78 -4.31
CA VAL A 69 0.68 20.63 -3.46
C VAL A 69 1.65 21.45 -4.28
N LEU A 70 2.29 20.85 -5.30
CA LEU A 70 3.28 21.56 -6.14
C LEU A 70 2.67 22.13 -7.43
N GLY A 71 1.59 21.54 -7.93
CA GLY A 71 1.03 21.82 -9.25
C GLY A 71 0.10 23.03 -9.32
N HIS A 72 -0.29 23.59 -8.17
CA HIS A 72 -1.33 24.63 -8.06
C HIS A 72 -2.62 24.23 -8.80
N PRO A 73 -3.39 23.29 -8.24
CA PRO A 73 -4.49 22.65 -8.94
C PRO A 73 -5.59 23.64 -9.35
N ASP A 74 -6.08 23.48 -10.58
CA ASP A 74 -7.34 24.08 -11.01
C ASP A 74 -8.49 23.17 -10.59
N PHE A 75 -9.13 23.50 -9.46
CA PHE A 75 -10.24 22.70 -8.91
C PHE A 75 -11.47 22.68 -9.83
N GLU A 76 -11.65 23.65 -10.74
CA GLU A 76 -12.76 23.62 -11.70
C GLU A 76 -12.55 22.57 -12.80
N ASN A 77 -11.29 22.19 -13.06
CA ASN A 77 -10.90 21.28 -14.13
C ASN A 77 -9.97 20.16 -13.62
N LEU A 78 -10.22 19.67 -12.41
CA LEU A 78 -9.39 18.64 -11.79
C LEU A 78 -9.47 17.33 -12.60
N PRO A 79 -8.33 16.70 -12.95
CA PRO A 79 -8.35 15.37 -13.55
C PRO A 79 -9.13 14.37 -12.70
N GLY A 80 -10.01 13.57 -13.32
CA GLY A 80 -10.95 12.71 -12.59
C GLY A 80 -10.33 11.58 -11.74
N HIS A 81 -9.02 11.37 -11.81
CA HIS A 81 -8.29 10.43 -10.96
C HIS A 81 -7.62 11.09 -9.74
N LEU A 82 -7.60 12.42 -9.68
CA LEU A 82 -7.24 13.17 -8.47
C LEU A 82 -8.47 13.30 -7.58
N PRO A 83 -8.34 13.04 -6.27
CA PRO A 83 -9.40 13.34 -5.32
C PRO A 83 -9.58 14.85 -5.20
N ASP A 84 -10.83 15.29 -5.27
CA ASP A 84 -11.20 16.70 -5.18
C ASP A 84 -11.42 17.12 -3.71
N PRO A 85 -10.49 17.85 -3.09
CA PRO A 85 -10.60 18.27 -1.69
C PRO A 85 -11.72 19.28 -1.43
N THR A 86 -12.34 19.85 -2.48
CA THR A 86 -13.51 20.72 -2.33
C THR A 86 -14.79 19.91 -2.06
N THR A 87 -14.75 18.60 -2.33
CA THR A 87 -15.82 17.65 -2.00
C THR A 87 -15.47 16.89 -0.73
N TYR A 88 -16.48 16.51 0.05
CA TYR A 88 -16.27 15.71 1.25
C TYR A 88 -15.63 14.35 0.92
N ASP A 89 -16.10 13.68 -0.14
CA ASP A 89 -15.56 12.38 -0.57
C ASP A 89 -14.09 12.50 -1.00
N GLY A 90 -13.72 13.50 -1.80
CA GLY A 90 -12.32 13.67 -2.20
C GLY A 90 -11.42 14.10 -1.05
N PHE A 91 -11.92 14.91 -0.10
CA PHE A 91 -11.21 15.18 1.16
C PHE A 91 -10.97 13.89 1.96
N LEU A 92 -12.00 13.04 2.10
CA LEU A 92 -11.87 11.75 2.77
C LEU A 92 -10.85 10.86 2.05
N ASP A 93 -10.94 10.71 0.73
CA ASP A 93 -9.99 9.89 -0.05
C ASP A 93 -8.53 10.31 0.17
N LEU A 94 -8.27 11.63 0.24
CA LEU A 94 -6.94 12.15 0.57
C LEU A 94 -6.51 11.80 1.99
N THR A 95 -7.36 12.04 2.98
CA THR A 95 -7.04 11.73 4.39
C THR A 95 -6.83 10.23 4.60
N TYR A 96 -7.61 9.38 3.93
CA TYR A 96 -7.41 7.93 3.95
C TYR A 96 -6.13 7.48 3.23
N MET A 97 -5.74 8.13 2.12
CA MET A 97 -4.43 7.89 1.50
C MET A 97 -3.29 8.23 2.47
N CYS A 98 -3.43 9.36 3.18
CA CYS A 98 -2.48 9.81 4.20
C CYS A 98 -2.41 8.86 5.40
N ALA A 99 -3.56 8.36 5.87
CA ALA A 99 -3.66 7.38 6.93
C ALA A 99 -3.02 6.04 6.52
N LEU A 100 -3.29 5.59 5.29
CA LEU A 100 -2.66 4.40 4.73
C LEU A 100 -1.14 4.56 4.69
N ALA A 101 -0.65 5.74 4.29
CA ALA A 101 0.79 6.01 4.27
C ALA A 101 1.43 6.02 5.66
N LEU A 102 0.71 6.56 6.66
CA LEU A 102 1.12 6.53 8.06
C LEU A 102 1.31 5.09 8.55
N PHE A 103 0.39 4.20 8.17
CA PHE A 103 0.37 2.81 8.60
C PHE A 103 1.08 1.84 7.65
N PHE A 104 1.81 2.28 6.61
CA PHE A 104 2.48 1.35 5.68
C PHE A 104 3.33 0.28 6.36
N ASN A 105 4.15 0.65 7.36
CA ASN A 105 4.92 -0.33 8.13
C ASN A 105 3.95 -1.25 8.90
N VAL A 106 2.96 -0.69 9.60
CA VAL A 106 2.03 -1.46 10.43
C VAL A 106 1.25 -2.48 9.60
N LEU A 107 0.87 -2.14 8.38
CA LEU A 107 0.05 -2.95 7.48
C LEU A 107 0.86 -3.94 6.62
N ASP A 108 2.18 -3.98 6.79
CA ASP A 108 3.05 -4.93 6.09
C ASP A 108 3.32 -6.16 6.98
N PRO A 109 2.96 -7.39 6.56
CA PRO A 109 3.21 -8.59 7.35
C PRO A 109 4.70 -8.80 7.72
N ARG A 110 5.62 -8.31 6.88
CA ARG A 110 7.07 -8.39 7.12
C ARG A 110 7.49 -7.58 8.34
N THR A 111 6.66 -6.64 8.79
CA THR A 111 6.91 -5.88 10.02
C THR A 111 6.96 -6.75 11.26
N PHE A 112 6.20 -7.85 11.26
CA PHE A 112 6.08 -8.76 12.39
C PHE A 112 6.97 -10.00 12.23
N GLN A 113 7.78 -10.04 11.18
CA GLN A 113 8.70 -11.13 10.89
C GLN A 113 10.12 -10.73 11.24
N VAL A 114 10.84 -11.64 11.89
CA VAL A 114 12.29 -11.49 12.09
C VAL A 114 12.96 -11.54 10.73
N ALA A 115 13.90 -10.61 10.50
CA ALA A 115 14.69 -10.58 9.28
C ALA A 115 15.30 -11.96 8.95
N PRO A 116 15.31 -12.38 7.67
CA PRO A 116 15.95 -13.63 7.29
C PRO A 116 17.41 -13.63 7.72
N VAL A 117 17.77 -14.64 8.49
CA VAL A 117 19.11 -14.79 9.04
C VAL A 117 20.03 -15.31 7.93
N GLY A 118 21.04 -14.53 7.54
CA GLY A 118 22.02 -14.93 6.54
C GLY A 118 23.17 -15.73 7.17
N GLY A 119 23.42 -16.96 6.70
CA GLY A 119 24.60 -17.75 7.11
C GLY A 119 24.41 -18.55 8.40
N SER A 120 25.43 -18.57 9.27
CA SER A 120 25.46 -19.31 10.55
C SER A 120 24.96 -18.48 11.74
N GLU A 121 24.22 -17.40 11.48
CA GLU A 121 23.78 -16.50 12.53
C GLU A 121 22.69 -17.16 13.39
N ASP A 122 22.76 -16.90 14.70
CA ASP A 122 21.86 -17.48 15.69
C ASP A 122 20.49 -16.79 15.61
N ARG A 123 19.42 -17.59 15.50
CA ARG A 123 18.02 -17.11 15.52
C ARG A 123 17.73 -16.27 16.76
N SER A 124 18.34 -16.61 17.91
CA SER A 124 18.18 -15.87 19.17
C SER A 124 18.68 -14.44 19.05
N LEU A 125 19.83 -14.26 18.39
CA LEU A 125 20.43 -12.95 18.13
C LEU A 125 19.59 -12.12 17.15
N ALA A 126 18.99 -12.77 16.15
CA ALA A 126 18.08 -12.11 15.22
C ALA A 126 16.80 -11.61 15.92
N ILE A 127 16.24 -12.40 16.85
CA ILE A 127 15.10 -12.00 17.68
C ILE A 127 15.48 -10.83 18.61
N GLU A 128 16.64 -10.89 19.25
CA GLU A 128 17.13 -9.79 20.11
C GLU A 128 17.23 -8.48 19.33
N ARG A 129 17.79 -8.53 18.12
CA ARG A 129 17.89 -7.37 17.23
C ARG A 129 16.56 -6.86 16.73
N TYR A 130 15.64 -7.74 16.39
CA TYR A 130 14.26 -7.38 16.07
C TYR A 130 13.62 -6.61 17.24
N ASN A 131 13.79 -7.08 18.47
CA ASN A 131 13.21 -6.42 19.65
C ASN A 131 13.89 -5.09 19.98
N GLN A 132 15.23 -5.02 19.85
CA GLN A 132 16.01 -3.84 20.24
C GLN A 132 15.96 -2.72 19.18
N TYR A 133 16.10 -3.09 17.91
CA TYR A 133 16.32 -2.17 16.80
C TYR A 133 15.17 -2.17 15.78
N ASP A 134 14.11 -2.95 16.00
CA ASP A 134 13.05 -3.15 15.01
C ASP A 134 13.55 -3.73 13.69
N LEU A 135 14.66 -4.50 13.70
CA LEU A 135 15.24 -5.16 12.52
C LEU A 135 14.35 -6.32 12.04
N ASN A 136 13.22 -5.96 11.43
CA ASN A 136 12.26 -6.87 10.83
C ASN A 136 12.57 -7.18 9.36
N ALA A 137 11.71 -7.96 8.71
CA ALA A 137 11.95 -8.44 7.36
C ALA A 137 11.76 -7.39 6.25
N ILE A 138 11.40 -6.14 6.58
CA ILE A 138 11.32 -5.05 5.60
C ILE A 138 12.74 -4.55 5.26
N PRO A 139 13.12 -4.51 3.97
CA PRO A 139 14.39 -3.95 3.54
C PRO A 139 14.54 -2.46 3.85
N GLU A 140 15.77 -2.02 4.09
CA GLU A 140 16.10 -0.61 4.36
C GLU A 140 15.59 0.35 3.26
N GLU A 141 15.73 -0.04 1.99
CA GLU A 141 15.24 0.74 0.85
C GLU A 141 13.73 0.97 0.91
N GLU A 142 12.96 -0.07 1.25
CA GLU A 142 11.51 0.04 1.39
C GLU A 142 11.11 0.87 2.61
N ARG A 143 11.85 0.75 3.73
CA ARG A 143 11.64 1.65 4.89
C ARG A 143 11.89 3.11 4.55
N ASN A 144 12.91 3.41 3.75
CA ASN A 144 13.14 4.75 3.25
C ASN A 144 11.99 5.24 2.36
N HIS A 145 11.41 4.37 1.53
CA HIS A 145 10.21 4.71 0.76
C HIS A 145 8.99 4.99 1.66
N PHE A 146 8.83 4.24 2.74
CA PHE A 146 7.76 4.47 3.71
C PHE A 146 7.94 5.78 4.49
N ALA A 147 9.17 6.08 4.94
CA ALA A 147 9.49 7.36 5.57
C ALA A 147 9.24 8.53 4.61
N TYR A 148 9.69 8.40 3.37
CA TYR A 148 9.42 9.39 2.32
C TYR A 148 7.92 9.62 2.11
N ALA A 149 7.13 8.55 1.98
CA ALA A 149 5.69 8.64 1.79
C ALA A 149 4.98 9.27 2.99
N ARG A 150 5.38 8.94 4.22
CA ARG A 150 4.88 9.63 5.41
C ARG A 150 5.20 11.12 5.40
N GLY A 151 6.38 11.50 4.93
CA GLY A 151 6.76 12.91 4.74
C GLY A 151 5.85 13.63 3.75
N LEU A 152 5.57 13.01 2.59
CA LEU A 152 4.62 13.54 1.60
C LEU A 152 3.21 13.65 2.18
N SER A 153 2.74 12.60 2.86
CA SER A 153 1.44 12.56 3.54
C SER A 153 1.29 13.73 4.50
N ARG A 154 2.31 13.97 5.35
CA ARG A 154 2.30 15.09 6.30
C ARG A 154 2.24 16.44 5.61
N GLN A 155 3.02 16.66 4.56
CA GLN A 155 2.95 17.91 3.79
C GLN A 155 1.59 18.09 3.10
N LEU A 156 0.97 16.99 2.66
CA LEU A 156 -0.37 17.02 2.07
C LEU A 156 -1.44 17.39 3.10
N ILE A 157 -1.37 16.87 4.33
CA ILE A 157 -2.29 17.26 5.42
C ILE A 157 -2.03 18.71 5.86
N GLU A 158 -0.78 19.13 5.98
CA GLU A 158 -0.42 20.53 6.29
C GLU A 158 -0.91 21.49 5.20
N TRP A 159 -0.86 21.06 3.93
CA TRP A 159 -1.47 21.79 2.81
C TRP A 159 -2.99 21.81 2.91
N LEU A 160 -3.66 20.69 3.18
CA LEU A 160 -5.11 20.67 3.37
C LEU A 160 -5.55 21.62 4.50
N ASP A 161 -4.89 21.55 5.65
CA ASP A 161 -5.20 22.40 6.80
C ASP A 161 -4.96 23.89 6.56
N ALA A 162 -3.97 24.21 5.70
CA ALA A 162 -3.72 25.57 5.29
C ALA A 162 -4.83 26.09 4.36
N TYR A 163 -5.28 25.30 3.39
CA TYR A 163 -6.16 25.77 2.31
C TYR A 163 -7.65 25.50 2.53
N PHE A 164 -8.00 24.63 3.48
CA PHE A 164 -9.37 24.18 3.72
C PHE A 164 -9.74 24.25 5.21
N GLN A 165 -11.02 24.49 5.48
CA GLN A 165 -11.63 24.27 6.79
C GLN A 165 -12.85 23.36 6.62
N LEU A 166 -13.11 22.53 7.61
CA LEU A 166 -14.29 21.67 7.61
C LEU A 166 -15.43 22.40 8.32
N GLU A 167 -16.45 22.81 7.57
CA GLU A 167 -17.66 23.37 8.16
C GLU A 167 -18.66 22.25 8.49
N PRO A 168 -18.89 21.95 9.78
CA PRO A 168 -19.94 21.01 10.15
C PRO A 168 -21.33 21.63 9.95
N GLN A 169 -22.35 20.80 9.76
CA GLN A 169 -23.76 21.28 9.75
C GLN A 169 -24.16 21.97 11.05
N SER A 170 -23.54 21.59 12.17
CA SER A 170 -23.69 22.26 13.46
C SER A 170 -22.37 22.32 14.22
N GLY A 171 -22.09 23.48 14.82
CA GLY A 171 -20.86 23.73 15.58
C GLY A 171 -19.84 24.61 14.84
N PRO A 172 -18.67 24.86 15.47
CA PRO A 172 -17.62 25.67 14.86
C PRO A 172 -16.89 24.91 13.74
N PRO A 173 -16.30 25.62 12.76
CA PRO A 173 -15.39 25.03 11.78
C PRO A 173 -14.27 24.26 12.46
N ARG A 174 -13.83 23.16 11.85
CA ARG A 174 -12.76 22.30 12.34
C ARG A 174 -11.55 22.36 11.42
N SER A 175 -10.36 22.26 12.02
CA SER A 175 -9.10 22.07 11.31
C SER A 175 -9.08 20.72 10.58
N CYS A 176 -8.52 20.69 9.37
CA CYS A 176 -8.33 19.43 8.65
C CYS A 176 -7.29 18.54 9.36
N MET A 177 -6.26 19.14 9.97
CA MET A 177 -5.29 18.42 10.79
C MET A 177 -5.95 17.76 12.01
N ASP A 178 -6.82 18.48 12.73
CA ASP A 178 -7.54 17.91 13.88
C ASP A 178 -8.43 16.73 13.47
N PHE A 179 -9.15 16.86 12.35
CA PHE A 179 -9.94 15.78 11.79
C PHE A 179 -9.07 14.57 11.44
N TYR A 180 -7.96 14.79 10.75
CA TYR A 180 -7.03 13.73 10.36
C TYR A 180 -6.45 13.02 11.58
N ILE A 181 -6.04 13.75 12.62
CA ILE A 181 -5.53 13.17 13.87
C ILE A 181 -6.57 12.28 14.53
N GLN A 182 -7.83 12.73 14.63
CA GLN A 182 -8.91 11.91 15.16
C GLN A 182 -9.12 10.65 14.32
N GLN A 183 -9.15 10.80 12.99
CA GLN A 183 -9.31 9.67 12.06
C GLN A 183 -8.21 8.62 12.23
N VAL A 184 -6.94 9.01 12.25
CA VAL A 184 -5.83 8.05 12.38
C VAL A 184 -5.70 7.46 13.78
N LEU A 185 -6.05 8.22 14.83
CA LEU A 185 -6.16 7.68 16.20
C LEU A 185 -7.21 6.57 16.25
N HIS A 186 -8.41 6.86 15.75
CA HIS A 186 -9.49 5.87 15.68
C HIS A 186 -9.09 4.65 14.86
N HIS A 187 -8.43 4.86 13.71
CA HIS A 187 -7.95 3.75 12.88
C HIS A 187 -6.87 2.92 13.58
N GLY A 188 -5.92 3.55 14.27
CA GLY A 188 -4.89 2.86 15.04
C GLY A 188 -5.48 2.01 16.17
N ILE A 189 -6.45 2.56 16.91
CA ILE A 189 -7.15 1.83 17.97
C ILE A 189 -7.95 0.66 17.40
N PHE A 190 -8.60 0.86 16.26
CA PHE A 190 -9.27 -0.23 15.56
C PHE A 190 -8.30 -1.37 15.22
N ILE A 191 -7.12 -1.08 14.66
CA ILE A 191 -6.10 -2.10 14.37
C ILE A 191 -5.78 -2.92 15.63
N ILE A 192 -5.51 -2.23 16.76
CA ILE A 192 -5.18 -2.88 18.03
C ILE A 192 -6.32 -3.77 18.53
N ARG A 193 -7.55 -3.25 18.57
CA ARG A 193 -8.70 -3.97 19.11
C ARG A 193 -9.15 -5.11 18.21
N TYR A 194 -9.00 -4.95 16.90
CA TYR A 194 -9.26 -6.05 15.97
C TYR A 194 -8.38 -7.24 16.34
N ARG A 195 -7.07 -7.01 16.52
CA ARG A 195 -6.16 -8.11 16.88
C ARG A 195 -6.50 -8.73 18.23
N MET A 196 -6.84 -7.93 19.25
CA MET A 196 -7.24 -8.44 20.56
C MET A 196 -8.43 -9.39 20.45
N ARG A 197 -9.44 -9.01 19.64
CA ARG A 197 -10.63 -9.84 19.42
C ARG A 197 -10.29 -11.18 18.77
N ILE A 198 -9.37 -11.19 17.81
CA ILE A 198 -8.91 -12.45 17.19
C ILE A 198 -8.24 -13.34 18.24
N ASP A 199 -7.36 -12.76 19.07
CA ASP A 199 -6.68 -13.52 20.13
C ASP A 199 -7.69 -14.10 21.14
N GLU A 200 -8.76 -13.36 21.50
CA GLU A 200 -9.86 -13.83 22.36
C GLU A 200 -10.69 -14.96 21.72
N GLU A 201 -10.99 -14.87 20.43
CA GLU A 201 -11.72 -15.90 19.67
C GLU A 201 -10.90 -17.19 19.53
N ASP A 202 -9.58 -17.07 19.34
CA ASP A 202 -8.67 -18.22 19.27
C ASP A 202 -8.56 -18.94 20.63
N GLU A 203 -8.44 -18.20 21.75
CA GLU A 203 -8.38 -18.78 23.10
C GLU A 203 -9.66 -19.54 23.48
N GLY A 204 -10.84 -19.03 23.09
CA GLY A 204 -12.13 -19.65 23.38
C GLY A 204 -12.44 -20.90 22.54
N SER A 205 -11.76 -21.12 21.42
CA SER A 205 -12.00 -22.27 20.53
C SER A 205 -11.38 -23.58 21.03
N THR A 206 -10.40 -23.51 21.92
CA THR A 206 -9.61 -24.68 22.37
C THR A 206 -10.31 -25.57 23.40
N ASP A 207 -11.40 -25.12 24.02
CA ASP A 207 -11.98 -25.78 25.20
C ASP A 207 -13.19 -26.68 24.90
N GLU A 208 -13.73 -26.71 23.67
CA GLU A 208 -14.98 -27.45 23.35
C GLU A 208 -14.79 -28.78 22.58
N GLU A 209 -13.57 -29.16 22.17
CA GLU A 209 -13.36 -30.36 21.33
C GLU A 209 -12.89 -31.63 22.08
N ASP A 210 -12.61 -31.60 23.39
CA ASP A 210 -11.91 -32.72 24.07
C ASP A 210 -12.75 -33.54 25.08
N GLU A 211 -14.08 -33.33 25.20
CA GLU A 211 -14.93 -34.06 26.16
C GLU A 211 -15.86 -35.14 25.56
N GLY A 212 -15.64 -35.59 24.31
CA GLY A 212 -16.69 -36.36 23.61
C GLY A 212 -16.31 -37.45 22.62
N SER A 213 -15.22 -38.20 22.78
CA SER A 213 -15.12 -39.51 22.10
C SER A 213 -14.25 -40.52 22.85
N SER A 214 -14.73 -40.96 24.00
CA SER A 214 -14.36 -42.27 24.54
C SER A 214 -15.10 -43.35 23.74
N GLU A 215 -14.34 -44.32 23.23
CA GLU A 215 -14.77 -45.67 22.88
C GLU A 215 -15.53 -45.82 21.55
N GLU A 216 -14.80 -46.08 20.47
CA GLU A 216 -15.06 -47.23 19.58
C GLU A 216 -13.82 -47.44 18.67
N GLU A 217 -12.89 -48.27 19.16
CA GLU A 217 -11.79 -48.83 18.38
C GLU A 217 -12.36 -49.88 17.41
N ASP A 218 -12.76 -49.46 16.20
CA ASP A 218 -13.06 -50.39 15.12
C ASP A 218 -11.84 -50.58 14.21
N GLU A 219 -11.15 -51.68 14.52
CA GLU A 219 -10.11 -52.38 13.80
C GLU A 219 -10.57 -52.72 12.35
N TRP A 220 -10.26 -51.87 11.38
CA TRP A 220 -10.37 -52.20 9.95
C TRP A 220 -8.99 -52.29 9.30
N SER A 221 -8.45 -53.50 9.35
CA SER A 221 -7.42 -53.98 8.44
C SER A 221 -8.00 -54.11 7.03
N SER A 222 -7.54 -53.30 6.09
CA SER A 222 -7.47 -53.73 4.69
C SER A 222 -6.28 -53.07 4.01
N GLU A 223 -5.27 -53.90 3.79
CA GLU A 223 -4.25 -53.73 2.78
C GLU A 223 -4.96 -53.71 1.42
N GLU A 224 -5.08 -52.54 0.80
CA GLU A 224 -5.20 -52.44 -0.66
C GLU A 224 -4.20 -51.40 -1.16
N GLU A 225 -3.08 -51.95 -1.63
CA GLU A 225 -2.28 -51.40 -2.70
C GLU A 225 -3.21 -51.14 -3.90
N ASP A 226 -3.24 -49.92 -4.43
CA ASP A 226 -2.98 -49.65 -5.86
C ASP A 226 -3.46 -48.27 -6.33
N GLU A 227 -2.77 -47.81 -7.37
CA GLU A 227 -3.16 -46.83 -8.39
C GLU A 227 -2.72 -45.36 -8.21
N ASP A 228 -1.56 -45.11 -8.83
CA ASP A 228 -1.15 -43.90 -9.53
C ASP A 228 -2.31 -42.97 -9.93
N CYS A 229 -2.47 -41.87 -9.18
CA CYS A 229 -3.13 -40.66 -9.68
C CYS A 229 -2.07 -39.65 -10.16
N PRO A 230 -1.81 -39.52 -11.47
CA PRO A 230 -0.96 -38.48 -12.02
C PRO A 230 -1.81 -37.22 -12.26
N ILE A 231 -2.28 -36.59 -11.18
CA ILE A 231 -2.76 -35.22 -11.26
C ILE A 231 -1.89 -34.41 -10.32
N GLY A 232 -0.94 -33.68 -10.93
CA GLY A 232 -0.04 -32.76 -10.29
C GLY A 232 -0.79 -31.58 -9.65
N GLY A 233 -1.49 -31.85 -8.56
CA GLY A 233 -1.76 -30.84 -7.55
C GLY A 233 -0.42 -30.48 -6.96
N GLU A 234 0.15 -29.36 -7.40
CA GLU A 234 1.15 -28.65 -6.61
C GLU A 234 0.57 -28.56 -5.20
N LYS A 235 1.17 -29.33 -4.26
CA LYS A 235 0.87 -29.17 -2.85
C LYS A 235 1.14 -27.70 -2.56
N VAL A 236 0.08 -26.91 -2.38
CA VAL A 236 0.17 -25.54 -1.89
C VAL A 236 1.13 -25.61 -0.70
N PRO A 237 2.29 -24.92 -0.76
CA PRO A 237 3.32 -25.13 0.22
C PRO A 237 2.74 -24.96 1.62
N ARG A 238 2.87 -26.00 2.46
CA ARG A 238 2.55 -25.99 3.91
C ARG A 238 3.25 -24.85 4.69
N ARG A 239 4.06 -24.02 4.02
CA ARG A 239 4.75 -22.83 4.55
C ARG A 239 3.81 -21.70 5.02
N LEU A 240 2.53 -21.72 4.67
CA LEU A 240 1.60 -20.66 5.11
C LEU A 240 1.15 -20.78 6.57
N ARG A 241 1.39 -21.91 7.26
CA ARG A 241 1.10 -22.05 8.71
C ARG A 241 2.29 -21.71 9.62
N GLU A 242 3.42 -21.29 9.08
CA GLU A 242 4.59 -20.89 9.86
C GLU A 242 4.78 -19.36 9.87
N MET A 243 3.72 -18.58 9.61
CA MET A 243 3.78 -17.17 9.94
C MET A 243 3.87 -17.08 11.47
N PRO A 244 4.93 -16.47 12.03
CA PRO A 244 4.95 -16.23 13.46
C PRO A 244 3.72 -15.39 13.79
N MET A 245 2.89 -15.88 14.71
CA MET A 245 1.68 -15.18 15.12
C MET A 245 2.00 -13.71 15.39
N ILE A 246 1.25 -12.83 14.73
CA ILE A 246 1.33 -11.39 14.95
C ILE A 246 0.92 -11.13 16.40
N SER A 247 1.87 -10.96 17.30
CA SER A 247 1.53 -10.75 18.72
C SER A 247 0.89 -9.39 18.95
N GLN A 248 -0.13 -9.35 19.80
CA GLN A 248 -0.81 -8.11 20.21
C GLN A 248 0.17 -7.02 20.66
N ALA A 249 1.18 -7.39 21.45
CA ALA A 249 2.20 -6.47 21.94
C ALA A 249 3.02 -5.81 20.81
N ASN A 250 3.29 -6.54 19.72
CA ASN A 250 3.98 -5.98 18.57
C ASN A 250 3.07 -5.06 17.74
N VAL A 251 1.79 -5.40 17.58
CA VAL A 251 0.81 -4.52 16.90
C VAL A 251 0.68 -3.20 17.64
N ASP A 252 0.45 -3.24 18.96
CA ASP A 252 0.36 -2.06 19.82
C ASP A 252 1.62 -1.18 19.70
N LYS A 253 2.81 -1.79 19.78
CA LYS A 253 4.09 -1.11 19.61
C LYS A 253 4.20 -0.38 18.26
N GLN A 254 3.88 -1.05 17.15
CA GLN A 254 4.02 -0.48 15.80
C GLN A 254 3.00 0.64 15.55
N VAL A 255 1.75 0.46 15.99
CA VAL A 255 0.70 1.49 15.89
C VAL A 255 1.10 2.73 16.69
N LYS A 256 1.58 2.56 17.92
CA LYS A 256 2.06 3.68 18.76
C LYS A 256 3.22 4.43 18.10
N TRP A 257 4.21 3.72 17.54
CA TRP A 257 5.32 4.37 16.83
C TRP A 257 4.87 5.16 15.60
N ALA A 258 3.91 4.63 14.84
CA ALA A 258 3.34 5.35 13.70
C ALA A 258 2.67 6.66 14.15
N LEU A 259 1.81 6.59 15.17
CA LEU A 259 1.05 7.74 15.66
C LEU A 259 1.91 8.80 16.36
N GLN A 260 2.97 8.39 17.07
CA GLN A 260 3.91 9.31 17.72
C GLN A 260 4.67 10.21 16.73
N SER A 261 4.68 9.88 15.44
CA SER A 261 5.25 10.76 14.40
C SER A 261 4.43 12.03 14.17
N LEU A 262 3.17 12.05 14.63
CA LEU A 262 2.29 13.20 14.53
C LEU A 262 2.50 14.14 15.72
N PRO A 263 2.85 15.42 15.50
CA PRO A 263 3.29 16.34 16.55
C PRO A 263 2.22 16.67 17.60
N ALA A 264 0.95 16.46 17.28
CA ALA A 264 -0.19 16.79 18.13
C ALA A 264 -0.80 15.58 18.85
N VAL A 265 -0.38 14.35 18.53
CA VAL A 265 -0.87 13.16 19.25
C VAL A 265 -0.19 13.09 20.61
N THR A 266 -0.95 13.36 21.67
CA THR A 266 -0.49 13.22 23.05
C THR A 266 -0.86 11.84 23.61
N ASN A 267 -0.12 11.38 24.62
CA ASN A 267 -0.51 10.18 25.37
C ASN A 267 -1.93 10.32 25.95
N ALA A 268 -2.35 11.52 26.37
CA ALA A 268 -3.69 11.73 26.89
C ALA A 268 -4.78 11.51 25.83
N MET A 269 -4.58 12.00 24.60
CA MET A 269 -5.50 11.76 23.48
C MET A 269 -5.58 10.27 23.12
N TRP A 270 -4.45 9.57 23.22
CA TRP A 270 -4.40 8.13 23.02
C TRP A 270 -5.21 7.36 24.07
N GLU A 271 -4.98 7.64 25.36
CA GLU A 271 -5.72 7.00 26.45
C GLU A 271 -7.22 7.33 26.40
N ASP A 272 -7.58 8.58 26.08
CA ASP A 272 -8.97 9.00 25.92
C ASP A 272 -9.65 8.27 24.76
N ALA A 273 -9.00 8.20 23.59
CA ALA A 273 -9.54 7.50 22.44
C ALA A 273 -9.63 5.98 22.68
N LEU A 274 -8.65 5.39 23.37
CA LEU A 274 -8.70 3.98 23.80
C LEU A 274 -9.86 3.71 24.75
N ALA A 275 -10.20 4.65 25.63
CA ALA A 275 -11.32 4.54 26.54
C ALA A 275 -12.67 4.79 25.86
N SER A 276 -12.72 5.62 24.82
CA SER A 276 -13.95 6.08 24.19
C SER A 276 -14.55 5.13 23.16
N LEU A 277 -13.73 4.31 22.48
CA LEU A 277 -14.31 3.27 21.65
C LEU A 277 -14.93 2.22 22.57
N GLU A 278 -16.21 1.90 22.41
CA GLU A 278 -16.73 0.59 22.79
C GLU A 278 -16.40 -0.41 21.65
N ILE A 279 -16.65 -1.70 21.86
CA ILE A 279 -16.28 -2.85 20.99
C ILE A 279 -16.18 -2.46 19.50
N PRO A 280 -15.11 -2.83 18.76
CA PRO A 280 -14.99 -2.50 17.34
C PRO A 280 -16.12 -3.17 16.57
N ASP A 281 -17.19 -2.41 16.30
CA ASP A 281 -18.21 -2.84 15.35
C ASP A 281 -17.69 -2.60 13.94
N LEU A 282 -17.94 -3.55 13.04
CA LEU A 282 -17.53 -3.49 11.64
C LEU A 282 -18.17 -2.29 10.91
N GLU A 283 -19.28 -1.77 11.43
CA GLU A 283 -19.94 -0.56 10.93
C GLU A 283 -19.12 0.71 11.16
N TYR A 284 -18.20 0.73 12.13
CA TYR A 284 -17.43 1.91 12.55
C TYR A 284 -16.51 2.49 11.46
N MET A 285 -16.08 1.67 10.50
CA MET A 285 -15.19 2.06 9.39
C MET A 285 -15.91 2.50 8.13
N ARG A 286 -17.25 2.50 8.10
CA ARG A 286 -17.99 3.16 7.03
C ARG A 286 -18.13 4.63 7.41
N PRO A 287 -17.39 5.57 6.78
CA PRO A 287 -17.73 6.98 6.86
C PRO A 287 -18.98 7.22 6.00
N ARG A 288 -20.11 6.63 6.39
CA ARG A 288 -21.44 7.09 6.04
C ARG A 288 -22.24 7.11 7.32
N GLN A 289 -21.90 8.05 8.19
CA GLN A 289 -22.95 8.61 9.03
C GLN A 289 -23.92 9.29 8.07
N GLU A 290 -25.00 8.59 7.72
CA GLU A 290 -26.15 9.18 7.06
C GLU A 290 -26.57 10.42 7.87
N GLY A 291 -26.26 11.62 7.38
CA GLY A 291 -26.82 12.86 7.90
C GLY A 291 -25.85 13.89 8.50
N VAL A 292 -24.53 13.69 8.53
CA VAL A 292 -23.57 14.76 8.91
C VAL A 292 -22.55 14.98 7.80
N GLU A 293 -22.99 15.60 6.71
CA GLU A 293 -22.09 16.05 5.66
C GLU A 293 -21.26 17.23 6.20
N HIS A 294 -19.95 17.04 6.34
CA HIS A 294 -19.03 18.17 6.49
C HIS A 294 -18.76 18.73 5.11
N THR A 295 -18.93 20.03 4.91
CA THR A 295 -18.57 20.67 3.63
C THR A 295 -17.18 21.26 3.79
N PRO A 296 -16.16 20.76 3.05
CA PRO A 296 -14.88 21.44 2.99
C PRO A 296 -15.09 22.82 2.35
N VAL A 297 -14.70 23.87 3.06
CA VAL A 297 -14.77 25.25 2.56
C VAL A 297 -13.35 25.74 2.30
N ILE A 298 -13.13 26.21 1.08
CA ILE A 298 -11.86 26.81 0.67
C ILE A 298 -11.63 28.05 1.55
N CYS A 299 -10.55 28.03 2.30
CA CYS A 299 -10.08 29.19 3.03
C CYS A 299 -9.29 30.09 2.08
N GLN A 300 -9.26 31.39 2.37
CA GLN A 300 -8.30 32.26 1.68
C GLN A 300 -6.90 31.68 1.91
N PRO A 301 -6.07 31.54 0.85
CA PRO A 301 -4.79 30.87 0.96
C PRO A 301 -3.95 31.59 2.03
N PRO A 302 -3.56 30.90 3.10
CA PRO A 302 -2.74 31.53 4.11
C PRO A 302 -1.39 31.84 3.47
N SER A 303 -0.84 33.00 3.85
CA SER A 303 0.51 33.45 3.48
C SER A 303 1.65 32.58 4.08
N ARG A 304 1.39 31.32 4.46
CA ARG A 304 2.26 30.57 5.39
C ARG A 304 2.59 29.11 5.04
N PHE A 305 1.95 28.46 4.07
CA PHE A 305 2.37 27.10 3.69
C PHE A 305 3.48 27.15 2.63
N GLU A 306 4.65 26.62 2.98
CA GLU A 306 5.79 26.47 2.06
C GLU A 306 6.02 24.98 1.77
N PRO A 307 5.69 24.50 0.54
CA PRO A 307 5.87 23.10 0.20
C PRO A 307 7.35 22.71 0.16
N ILE A 308 7.67 21.53 0.67
CA ILE A 308 9.00 20.95 0.51
C ILE A 308 9.16 20.45 -0.94
N PRO A 309 10.16 20.93 -1.69
CA PRO A 309 10.37 20.48 -3.06
C PRO A 309 10.84 19.02 -3.09
N LEU A 310 10.46 18.28 -4.14
CA LEU A 310 10.87 16.87 -4.33
C LEU A 310 12.40 16.66 -4.38
N THR A 311 13.17 17.71 -4.64
CA THR A 311 14.64 17.67 -4.61
C THR A 311 15.21 17.52 -3.20
N ASP A 312 14.44 17.87 -2.17
CA ASP A 312 14.84 17.73 -0.76
C ASP A 312 14.30 16.44 -0.16
N LEU A 313 14.70 15.31 -0.77
CA LEU A 313 14.29 13.96 -0.35
C LEU A 313 14.61 13.70 1.12
N ARG A 314 15.75 14.20 1.60
CA ARG A 314 16.19 14.01 2.98
C ARG A 314 15.20 14.65 3.95
N ARG A 315 14.82 15.90 3.73
CA ARG A 315 13.85 16.58 4.60
C ARG A 315 12.49 15.89 4.58
N LEU A 316 12.05 15.36 3.43
CA LEU A 316 10.82 14.57 3.34
C LEU A 316 10.93 13.26 4.13
N CYS A 317 12.03 12.51 4.00
CA CYS A 317 12.24 11.29 4.78
C CYS A 317 12.32 11.58 6.28
N ASP A 318 13.10 12.60 6.68
CA ASP A 318 13.26 13.01 8.09
C ASP A 318 11.89 13.38 8.69
N LEU A 319 11.03 14.07 7.92
CA LEU A 319 9.67 14.46 8.33
C LEU A 319 8.74 13.27 8.58
N GLY A 320 8.93 12.18 7.83
CA GLY A 320 8.12 10.96 7.93
C GLY A 320 8.77 9.81 8.71
N THR A 321 9.94 10.02 9.32
CA THR A 321 10.63 9.00 10.10
C THR A 321 9.88 8.76 11.41
N THR A 322 9.52 7.50 11.68
CA THR A 322 8.87 7.07 12.93
C THR A 322 9.90 6.62 13.96
N ALA A 323 9.48 6.44 15.21
CA ALA A 323 10.34 5.89 16.26
C ALA A 323 10.90 4.50 15.92
N GLY A 324 10.14 3.68 15.18
CA GLY A 324 10.59 2.37 14.69
C GLY A 324 11.70 2.49 13.64
N ASP A 325 11.53 3.39 12.68
CA ASP A 325 12.57 3.67 11.66
C ASP A 325 13.84 4.23 12.31
N ASP A 326 13.69 5.12 13.29
CA ASP A 326 14.79 5.71 14.04
C ASP A 326 15.63 4.65 14.75
N LYS A 327 14.98 3.62 15.30
CA LYS A 327 15.66 2.46 15.90
C LYS A 327 16.35 1.61 14.84
N TYR A 328 15.68 1.36 13.72
CA TYR A 328 16.19 0.58 12.61
C TYR A 328 17.47 1.21 12.04
N PHE A 329 17.46 2.51 11.74
CA PHE A 329 18.61 3.21 11.14
C PHE A 329 19.78 3.41 12.13
N LYS A 330 19.53 3.32 13.44
CA LYS A 330 20.57 3.37 14.47
C LYS A 330 21.19 2.00 14.77
N ALA A 331 20.74 0.92 14.10
CA ALA A 331 21.33 -0.40 14.26
C ALA A 331 22.84 -0.38 13.91
N PRO A 332 23.71 -0.96 14.75
CA PRO A 332 25.15 -1.03 14.52
C PRO A 332 25.56 -1.52 13.12
N VAL A 333 26.52 -0.83 12.52
CA VAL A 333 27.14 -1.19 11.24
C VAL A 333 27.83 -2.55 11.39
N GLY A 334 27.34 -3.57 10.69
CA GLY A 334 27.85 -4.95 10.75
C GLY A 334 26.76 -6.00 10.92
N TYR A 335 25.54 -5.60 11.28
CA TYR A 335 24.39 -6.48 11.18
C TYR A 335 23.97 -6.61 9.71
N PRO A 336 23.62 -7.82 9.22
CA PRO A 336 23.04 -8.00 7.90
C PRO A 336 21.68 -7.30 7.88
N ILE A 337 21.70 -6.01 7.56
CA ILE A 337 20.50 -5.32 7.11
C ILE A 337 20.08 -6.07 5.85
N VAL A 338 18.81 -6.48 5.79
CA VAL A 338 18.25 -7.13 4.61
C VAL A 338 18.34 -6.12 3.46
N ARG A 339 19.43 -6.19 2.70
CA ARG A 339 19.52 -5.53 1.41
C ARG A 339 18.62 -6.37 0.51
N GLY A 340 17.47 -5.81 0.16
CA GLY A 340 16.57 -6.45 -0.80
C GLY A 340 17.36 -6.87 -2.05
N PRO A 341 16.87 -7.85 -2.82
CA PRO A 341 17.50 -8.18 -4.10
C PRO A 341 17.63 -6.89 -4.90
N SER A 342 18.87 -6.43 -5.13
CA SER A 342 19.14 -5.31 -6.04
C SER A 342 18.32 -5.57 -7.30
N PRO A 343 17.42 -4.67 -7.71
CA PRO A 343 16.55 -4.93 -8.86
C PRO A 343 17.43 -5.32 -10.03
N ARG A 344 17.39 -6.60 -10.41
CA ARG A 344 18.11 -7.15 -11.56
C ARG A 344 17.37 -6.71 -12.81
N GLN A 345 17.39 -5.42 -13.09
CA GLN A 345 17.23 -4.72 -14.36
C GLN A 345 16.79 -3.27 -14.08
N PRO A 346 17.46 -2.26 -14.63
CA PRO A 346 16.92 -0.91 -14.63
C PRO A 346 15.61 -0.93 -15.43
N VAL A 347 14.50 -0.59 -14.78
CA VAL A 347 13.21 -0.37 -15.44
C VAL A 347 13.43 0.71 -16.50
N ARG A 348 13.39 0.30 -17.77
CA ARG A 348 13.56 1.21 -18.91
C ARG A 348 12.25 1.97 -19.10
N ILE A 349 12.13 3.14 -18.46
CA ILE A 349 11.02 4.06 -18.68
C ILE A 349 11.11 4.57 -20.13
N ILE A 350 10.26 4.05 -21.00
CA ILE A 350 10.14 4.53 -22.39
C ILE A 350 9.26 5.79 -22.37
N LYS A 351 9.88 6.95 -22.57
CA LYS A 351 9.19 8.23 -22.74
C LYS A 351 8.41 8.21 -24.05
N ARG A 352 7.07 8.09 -23.99
CA ARG A 352 6.20 8.54 -25.10
C ARG A 352 6.00 10.04 -24.92
N SER A 353 6.61 10.82 -25.80
CA SER A 353 6.45 12.28 -25.84
C SER A 353 5.08 12.64 -26.42
N HIS A 354 4.16 13.09 -25.57
CA HIS A 354 3.21 14.12 -25.97
C HIS A 354 3.79 15.46 -25.52
N SER A 355 4.06 16.33 -26.50
CA SER A 355 4.54 17.68 -26.27
C SER A 355 3.38 18.57 -25.80
N VAL A 356 3.39 18.93 -24.52
CA VAL A 356 2.73 20.15 -24.05
C VAL A 356 3.83 21.03 -23.48
N ALA A 357 4.01 22.20 -24.08
CA ALA A 357 5.03 23.15 -23.69
C ALA A 357 4.64 23.78 -22.34
N PHE A 358 5.54 23.69 -21.36
CA PHE A 358 5.50 24.43 -20.10
C PHE A 358 6.71 25.39 -20.03
N PRO A 359 6.64 26.46 -19.21
CA PRO A 359 7.65 27.52 -19.19
C PRO A 359 9.02 27.06 -18.63
N ASP A 360 10.09 27.58 -19.24
CA ASP A 360 11.51 27.21 -19.08
C ASP A 360 12.18 27.58 -17.73
N THR A 361 11.61 27.21 -16.58
CA THR A 361 12.26 27.53 -15.28
C THR A 361 12.45 26.40 -14.26
N TYR A 362 12.25 25.13 -14.64
CA TYR A 362 12.54 23.99 -13.73
C TYR A 362 13.14 22.75 -14.42
N ALA A 363 14.22 22.92 -15.20
CA ALA A 363 15.07 21.80 -15.61
C ALA A 363 16.53 22.13 -15.27
N PRO A 364 17.14 21.42 -14.30
CA PRO A 364 17.98 20.30 -14.73
C PRO A 364 18.17 19.20 -13.66
N PHE A 365 17.53 18.04 -13.81
CA PHE A 365 18.07 16.76 -13.29
C PHE A 365 17.64 15.56 -14.14
N LEU A 366 17.55 15.71 -15.46
CA LEU A 366 17.37 14.58 -16.39
C LEU A 366 18.12 14.81 -17.71
N ALA A 367 19.43 15.01 -17.66
CA ALA A 367 20.26 14.88 -18.86
C ALA A 367 21.74 14.75 -18.51
N ARG A 368 22.33 13.55 -18.67
CA ARG A 368 23.72 13.36 -19.09
C ARG A 368 23.98 11.89 -19.47
N ARG A 369 23.69 11.56 -20.73
CA ARG A 369 24.65 10.85 -21.59
C ARG A 369 24.30 11.12 -23.05
N VAL A 370 25.15 11.93 -23.65
CA VAL A 370 25.19 12.22 -25.08
C VAL A 370 25.79 11.01 -25.79
N VAL A 371 25.05 10.42 -26.72
CA VAL A 371 25.61 9.73 -27.89
C VAL A 371 24.96 10.37 -29.12
N LYS A 372 25.79 10.84 -30.04
CA LYS A 372 25.40 11.56 -31.26
C LYS A 372 24.71 10.65 -32.30
N PRO A 373 23.98 11.23 -33.28
CA PRO A 373 22.84 10.60 -33.94
C PRO A 373 23.17 9.92 -35.28
N GLY A 374 22.29 9.01 -35.70
CA GLY A 374 22.26 8.48 -37.06
C GLY A 374 20.92 7.80 -37.42
N PHE A 375 20.17 8.44 -38.32
CA PHE A 375 19.24 7.91 -39.32
C PHE A 375 17.86 7.26 -38.97
N THR A 376 16.81 8.03 -39.32
CA THR A 376 15.56 7.74 -40.07
C THR A 376 14.62 6.55 -39.77
N SER A 377 13.40 6.92 -39.32
CA SER A 377 12.03 6.52 -39.72
C SER A 377 11.65 5.06 -40.03
N GLY A 378 10.54 4.61 -39.43
CA GLY A 378 9.66 3.54 -39.95
C GLY A 378 8.79 2.89 -38.87
N ALA A 379 7.49 2.76 -39.12
CA ALA A 379 6.44 2.44 -38.15
C ALA A 379 6.03 0.95 -38.06
N SER A 380 5.34 0.62 -36.96
CA SER A 380 4.25 -0.37 -36.76
C SER A 380 4.52 -1.89 -36.54
N MET A 381 4.04 -2.33 -35.36
CA MET A 381 3.36 -3.57 -34.89
C MET A 381 3.53 -4.99 -35.52
N PHE A 382 3.40 -5.95 -34.59
CA PHE A 382 2.96 -7.37 -34.63
C PHE A 382 3.98 -8.52 -34.90
N THR A 383 4.23 -9.28 -33.82
CA THR A 383 4.34 -10.75 -33.63
C THR A 383 5.11 -11.68 -34.60
N SER A 384 5.87 -12.59 -33.95
CA SER A 384 5.97 -14.04 -34.23
C SER A 384 7.23 -14.59 -34.94
N LEU A 385 7.88 -15.51 -34.20
CA LEU A 385 8.62 -16.73 -34.54
C LEU A 385 9.65 -16.80 -35.70
N GLU A 386 10.81 -17.32 -35.27
CA GLU A 386 11.66 -18.36 -35.88
C GLU A 386 12.24 -18.21 -37.30
N SER A 387 13.58 -18.36 -37.31
CA SER A 387 14.48 -18.92 -38.33
C SER A 387 14.00 -19.06 -39.79
N HIS A 388 14.67 -18.39 -40.72
CA HIS A 388 15.64 -19.03 -41.65
C HIS A 388 16.32 -17.99 -42.57
N VAL A 389 17.57 -18.31 -42.90
CA VAL A 389 18.46 -17.59 -43.83
C VAL A 389 18.05 -17.81 -45.28
N VAL A 390 17.79 -16.75 -46.07
CA VAL A 390 18.06 -16.69 -47.53
C VAL A 390 18.34 -15.23 -47.98
N LYS A 391 19.32 -15.05 -48.87
CA LYS A 391 19.78 -13.80 -49.54
C LYS A 391 18.79 -13.25 -50.59
N PRO A 392 18.92 -11.97 -51.02
CA PRO A 392 17.92 -11.27 -51.83
C PRO A 392 18.13 -11.39 -53.35
N GLY A 393 17.04 -11.25 -54.12
CA GLY A 393 17.10 -11.13 -55.58
C GLY A 393 15.82 -10.56 -56.22
N PHE A 394 15.98 -9.38 -56.83
CA PHE A 394 15.35 -8.86 -58.06
C PHE A 394 13.82 -8.63 -58.22
N THR A 395 13.48 -7.32 -58.27
CA THR A 395 12.75 -6.52 -59.29
C THR A 395 11.33 -6.83 -59.81
N SER A 396 10.65 -5.70 -60.06
CA SER A 396 9.43 -5.43 -60.85
C SER A 396 8.13 -5.77 -60.12
N GLY A 397 7.09 -4.94 -60.06
CA GLY A 397 6.74 -3.74 -60.82
C GLY A 397 5.27 -3.89 -61.21
N ALA A 398 4.35 -3.18 -60.54
CA ALA A 398 3.02 -2.90 -61.05
C ALA A 398 2.33 -1.86 -60.15
N ALA A 399 1.94 -0.75 -60.76
CA ALA A 399 1.05 0.24 -60.21
C ALA A 399 -0.40 -0.28 -60.26
N TYR A 400 -1.19 -0.03 -59.23
CA TYR A 400 -2.63 0.18 -59.38
C TYR A 400 -3.12 1.21 -58.37
N SER A 401 -3.83 2.20 -58.90
CA SER A 401 -4.53 3.30 -58.26
C SER A 401 -6.00 2.93 -58.09
N PHE A 402 -6.59 3.24 -56.94
CA PHE A 402 -8.03 3.53 -56.71
C PHE A 402 -8.12 4.22 -55.33
N LYS A 403 -8.25 5.55 -55.25
CA LYS A 403 -9.50 6.35 -55.20
C LYS A 403 -10.51 5.91 -54.15
N ASP A 404 -10.57 6.72 -53.09
CA ASP A 404 -11.74 7.28 -52.41
C ASP A 404 -13.10 6.61 -52.58
N HIS A 405 -13.74 6.29 -51.46
CA HIS A 405 -15.12 6.75 -51.18
C HIS A 405 -15.42 6.67 -49.68
N MET A 406 -15.88 7.82 -49.15
CA MET A 406 -16.74 8.10 -47.97
C MET A 406 -16.48 7.41 -46.64
#